data_AF-A0A3N5T7C7-F1
#
_entry.id   AF-A0A3N5T7C7-F1
#
_cell.length_a   1.000
_cell.length_b   1.000
_cell.length_c   1.000
_cell.angle_alpha   90.00
_cell.angle_beta   90.00
_cell.angle_gamma   90.00
#
_symmetry.space_group_name_H-M   'P 1'
#
loop_
_entity.id
_entity.type
_entity.pdbx_description
1 polymer ?
#
loop_
_entity_poly.entity_id
_entity_poly.type
_entity_poly.pdbx_seq_one_letter_code
_entity_poly.pdbx_strand_id
1 'polypeptide(L)' 'MPELAEIFRAYGPRYLEEFADRMPPSHHRALRDIVDCRTEGSGGRLFQCDRC' A
#
# COMPACT_ATOMS: atom_id res chain seq x y z
N MET A 1 -9.59 -13.15 1.13
CA MET A 1 -8.97 -12.40 2.24
C MET A 1 -8.63 -11.02 1.68
N PRO A 2 -8.98 -9.91 2.34
CA PRO A 2 -8.66 -8.59 1.83
C PRO A 2 -7.14 -8.38 1.83
N GLU A 3 -6.62 -7.76 0.77
CA GLU A 3 -5.21 -7.36 0.68
C GLU A 3 -4.95 -6.15 1.57
N LEU A 4 -3.70 -5.97 2.01
CA LEU A 4 -3.33 -4.85 2.89
C LEU A 4 -3.66 -3.48 2.27
N ALA A 5 -3.49 -3.35 0.95
CA ALA A 5 -3.87 -2.14 0.21
C ALA A 5 -5.38 -1.86 0.27
N GLU A 6 -6.23 -2.88 0.24
CA GLU A 6 -7.69 -2.72 0.32
C GLU A 6 -8.11 -2.27 1.72
N ILE A 7 -7.48 -2.83 2.76
CA ILE A 7 -7.69 -2.41 4.15
C ILE A 7 -7.33 -0.93 4.31
N PHE A 8 -6.15 -0.50 3.82
CA PHE A 8 -5.73 0.89 3.93
C PHE A 8 -6.53 1.86 3.04
N ARG A 9 -7.05 1.42 1.89
CA ARG A 9 -7.99 2.27 1.12
C ARG A 9 -9.31 2.48 1.87
N ALA A 10 -9.82 1.46 2.53
CA ALA A 10 -11.09 1.54 3.25
C ALA A 10 -10.97 2.30 4.60
N TYR A 11 -9.89 2.07 5.36
CA TYR A 11 -9.77 2.54 6.74
C TYR A 11 -8.57 3.47 6.98
N GLY A 12 -7.65 3.58 6.02
CA GLY A 12 -6.44 4.38 6.14
C GLY A 12 -6.67 5.87 6.36
N PRO A 13 -7.66 6.54 5.74
CA PRO A 13 -7.94 7.96 6.02
C PRO A 13 -8.19 8.24 7.50
N ARG A 14 -9.11 7.48 8.13
CA ARG A 14 -9.41 7.57 9.56
C ARG A 14 -8.18 7.25 10.41
N TYR A 15 -7.40 6.24 10.02
CA TYR A 15 -6.17 5.87 10.73
C TYR A 15 -5.13 7.01 10.67
N LEU A 16 -4.98 7.67 9.53
CA LEU A 16 -4.05 8.79 9.39
C LEU A 16 -4.52 10.01 10.18
N GLU A 17 -5.81 10.31 10.25
CA GLU A 17 -6.33 11.38 11.11
C GLU A 17 -5.91 11.23 12.58
N GLU A 18 -5.85 10.00 13.09
CA GLU A 18 -5.58 9.71 14.50
C GLU A 18 -4.08 9.54 14.84
N PHE A 19 -3.26 9.12 13.86
CA PHE A 19 -1.87 8.70 14.12
C PHE A 19 -0.80 9.38 13.25
N ALA A 20 -1.18 10.16 12.24
CA ALA A 20 -0.21 10.77 11.30
C ALA A 20 0.82 11.68 11.97
N ASP A 21 0.43 12.37 13.03
CA ASP A 21 1.22 13.37 13.76
C ASP A 21 2.42 12.77 14.51
N ARG A 22 2.26 11.54 15.01
CA ARG A 22 3.27 10.78 15.75
C ARG A 22 4.09 9.84 14.86
N MET A 23 3.80 9.84 13.56
CA MET A 23 4.33 8.86 12.62
C MET A 23 5.60 9.38 11.93
N PRO A 24 6.69 8.59 11.87
CA PRO A 24 7.87 8.96 11.11
C PRO A 24 7.57 9.17 9.61
N PRO A 25 8.28 10.08 8.91
CA PRO A 25 8.07 10.30 7.48
C PRO A 25 8.19 9.03 6.61
N SER A 26 9.02 8.06 7.01
CA SER A 26 9.18 6.79 6.31
C SER A 26 7.91 5.93 6.34
N HIS A 27 7.12 5.99 7.40
CA HIS A 27 5.87 5.24 7.52
C HIS A 27 4.78 5.87 6.64
N HIS A 28 4.71 7.20 6.59
CA HIS A 28 3.84 7.91 5.63
C HIS A 28 4.10 7.47 4.20
N ARG A 29 5.38 7.36 3.83
CA ARG A 29 5.78 6.86 2.51
C ARG A 29 5.36 5.41 2.31
N ALA A 30 5.63 4.54 3.27
CA ALA A 30 5.25 3.13 3.18
C ALA A 30 3.73 2.93 2.99
N LEU A 31 2.90 3.71 3.69
CA LEU A 31 1.45 3.65 3.55
C LEU A 31 0.97 4.09 2.15
N ARG A 32 1.59 5.14 1.58
CA ARG A 32 1.33 5.55 0.20
C ARG A 32 1.73 4.43 -0.77
N ASP A 33 2.93 3.90 -0.64
CA ASP A 33 3.43 2.81 -1.49
C ASP A 33 2.55 1.55 -1.40
N ILE A 34 2.01 1.23 -0.22
CA ILE A 34 1.06 0.11 -0.02
C ILE A 34 -0.26 0.37 -0.76
N VAL A 35 -0.81 1.59 -0.65
CA VAL A 35 -2.07 1.97 -1.34
C VAL A 35 -1.89 2.01 -2.85
N ASP A 36 -0.73 2.44 -3.33
CA ASP A 36 -0.41 2.54 -4.76
C ASP A 36 0.09 1.21 -5.34
N CYS A 37 0.36 0.20 -4.50
CA CYS A 37 0.80 -1.11 -4.94
C CYS A 37 -0.21 -1.74 -5.91
N ARG A 38 0.32 -2.32 -7.00
CA ARG A 38 -0.46 -2.96 -8.09
C ARG A 38 -1.47 -2.03 -8.79
N THR A 39 -1.25 -0.73 -8.74
CA THR A 39 -1.89 0.24 -9.65
C THR A 39 -1.02 0.47 -10.88
N GLU A 40 -1.57 1.09 -11.92
CA GLU A 40 -0.83 1.43 -13.16
C GLU A 40 0.43 2.25 -12.87
N GLY A 41 0.41 3.13 -11.85
CA GLY A 41 1.53 3.98 -11.47
C GLY A 41 2.72 3.25 -10.83
N SER A 42 2.53 2.01 -10.35
CA SER A 42 3.56 1.28 -9.59
C SER A 42 4.22 0.14 -10.36
N GLY A 43 3.73 -0.16 -11.57
CA GLY A 43 4.25 -1.25 -12.42
C GLY A 43 4.02 -2.65 -11.83
N GLY A 44 3.41 -3.55 -12.61
CA GLY A 44 3.35 -4.96 -12.25
C GLY A 44 4.67 -5.67 -12.60
N ARG A 45 5.20 -6.49 -11.70
CA ARG A 45 6.19 -7.52 -12.07
C ARG A 45 5.48 -8.85 -12.24
N LEU A 46 5.22 -9.21 -13.49
CA LEU A 46 4.81 -10.56 -13.86
C LEU A 46 6.06 -11.44 -13.88
N PHE A 47 6.10 -12.44 -12.99
CA PHE A 47 7.11 -13.49 -13.04
C PHE A 47 6.50 -14.67 -13.79
N GLN A 48 7.10 -15.02 -14.92
CA GLN A 48 6.77 -16.26 -15.62
C GLN A 48 7.72 -17.36 -15.15
N CYS A 49 7.18 -18.55 -14.91
CA CYS A 49 7.99 -19.73 -14.68
C CYS A 49 8.63 -20.16 -15.99
N ASP A 50 9.92 -20.48 -15.97
CA ASP A 50 10.66 -21.00 -17.13
C ASP A 50 10.33 -22.47 -17.46
N ARG A 51 9.51 -23.12 -16.61
CA ARG A 51 9.22 -24.56 -16.64
C ARG A 51 7.77 -24.93 -16.92
N CYS A 52 6.87 -23.98 -17.20
CA CYS A 52 5.50 -24.26 -17.63
C CYS A 52 5.04 -23.32 -18.75
#